data_AF-A0A6V7M6Z6-F1
#
_entry.id   AF-A0A6V7M6Z6-F1
#
_cell.length_a   1.000
_cell.length_b   1.000
_cell.length_c   1.000
_cell.angle_alpha   90.00
_cell.angle_beta   90.00
_cell.angle_gamma   90.00
#
_symmetry.space_group_name_H-M   'P 1'
#
loop_
_entity.id
_entity.type
_entity.pdbx_description
1 polymer ?
#
loop_
_entity_poly.entity_id
_entity_poly.type
_entity_poly.pdbx_seq_one_letter_code
_entity_poly.pdbx_strand_id
1 'polypeptide(L)'
;HNDDEKFWSEATVDDWAKEMAGMRIIAEKYANLTDNSVVGVRAPYLRVGGNNQFTMMEEQAFLYDSTITAALNNPPLWPYTMYFRMPHRCHGNLQHCPT
;
A
#
# COMPACT_ATOMS: atom_id res chain seq x y z
N HIS A 1 -3.38 -0.84 -12.81
CA HIS A 1 -4.49 -1.68 -12.24
C HIS A 1 -4.54 -3.04 -12.93
N ASN A 2 -3.43 -3.79 -12.87
CA ASN A 2 -3.34 -5.17 -13.32
C ASN A 2 -4.42 -6.03 -12.63
N ASP A 3 -5.08 -6.90 -13.39
CA ASP A 3 -6.17 -7.78 -12.97
C ASP A 3 -5.70 -9.08 -12.32
N ASP A 4 -4.42 -9.43 -12.47
CA ASP A 4 -3.82 -10.54 -11.74
C ASP A 4 -3.58 -10.18 -10.26
N GLU A 5 -4.38 -10.74 -9.36
CA GLU A 5 -4.21 -10.56 -7.90
C GLU A 5 -2.85 -11.07 -7.38
N LYS A 6 -2.26 -12.08 -8.04
CA LYS A 6 -0.97 -12.65 -7.62
C LYS A 6 0.18 -11.72 -7.94
N PHE A 7 0.11 -11.02 -9.07
CA PHE A 7 1.08 -9.98 -9.42
C PHE A 7 1.29 -9.01 -8.25
N TRP A 8 0.22 -8.52 -7.64
CA TRP A 8 0.33 -7.57 -6.53
C TRP A 8 0.94 -8.19 -5.26
N SER A 9 0.65 -9.45 -4.97
CA SER A 9 1.20 -10.13 -3.79
C SER A 9 2.66 -10.55 -3.95
N GLU A 10 3.12 -10.74 -5.18
CA GLU A 10 4.48 -11.19 -5.52
C GLU A 10 5.35 -10.08 -6.14
N ALA A 11 4.78 -8.90 -6.36
CA ALA A 11 5.44 -7.75 -6.98
C ALA A 11 6.72 -7.34 -6.23
N THR A 12 7.74 -6.99 -7.01
CA THR A 12 9.00 -6.48 -6.48
C THR A 12 8.85 -5.02 -6.02
N VAL A 13 9.81 -4.52 -5.24
CA VAL A 13 9.87 -3.09 -4.84
C VAL A 13 9.80 -2.17 -6.07
N ASP A 14 10.48 -2.54 -7.17
CA ASP A 14 10.50 -1.79 -8.43
C ASP A 14 9.15 -1.83 -9.16
N ASP A 15 8.45 -2.97 -9.17
CA ASP A 15 7.10 -3.07 -9.73
C ASP A 15 6.11 -2.16 -8.97
N TRP A 16 6.19 -2.19 -7.63
CA TRP A 16 5.42 -1.29 -6.77
C TRP A 16 5.74 0.19 -7.03
N ALA A 17 7.01 0.53 -7.27
CA ALA A 17 7.42 1.90 -7.56
C ALA A 17 6.88 2.37 -8.91
N LYS A 18 6.99 1.52 -9.94
CA LYS A 18 6.45 1.80 -11.29
C LYS A 18 4.94 2.01 -11.26
N GLU A 19 4.19 1.23 -10.50
CA GLU A 19 2.74 1.37 -10.37
C GLU A 19 2.37 2.58 -9.51
N MET A 20 2.87 2.68 -8.27
CA MET A 20 2.39 3.69 -7.31
C MET A 20 3.07 5.06 -7.47
N ALA A 21 4.40 5.10 -7.53
CA ALA A 21 5.11 6.36 -7.76
C ALA A 21 4.89 6.87 -9.19
N GLY A 22 4.79 5.96 -10.17
CA GLY A 22 4.39 6.31 -11.53
C GLY A 22 3.02 7.00 -11.59
N MET A 23 2.02 6.45 -10.90
CA MET A 23 0.69 7.09 -10.81
C MET A 23 0.73 8.44 -10.10
N ARG A 24 1.55 8.61 -9.07
CA ARG A 24 1.77 9.93 -8.44
C ARG A 24 2.31 10.95 -9.44
N ILE A 25 3.33 10.60 -10.24
CA ILE A 25 3.89 11.48 -11.28
C ILE A 25 2.83 11.87 -12.31
N ILE A 26 2.01 10.92 -12.74
CA ILE A 26 0.92 11.19 -13.69
C ILE A 26 -0.09 12.17 -13.08
N ALA A 27 -0.51 11.94 -11.83
CA ALA A 27 -1.45 12.81 -11.14
C ALA A 27 -0.88 14.23 -10.96
N GLU A 28 0.35 14.36 -10.47
CA GLU A 28 1.02 15.66 -10.26
C GLU A 28 1.12 16.44 -11.57
N LYS A 29 1.57 15.79 -12.64
CA LYS A 29 1.76 16.44 -13.95
C LYS A 29 0.45 16.86 -14.59
N TYR A 30 -0.54 15.98 -14.66
CA TYR A 30 -1.74 16.22 -15.44
C TYR A 30 -2.87 16.89 -14.66
N ALA A 31 -2.84 16.86 -13.33
CA ALA A 31 -3.74 17.63 -12.48
C ALA A 31 -3.12 18.93 -11.93
N ASN A 32 -1.88 19.25 -12.33
CA ASN A 32 -1.15 20.45 -11.90
C ASN A 32 -1.05 20.58 -10.37
N LEU A 33 -0.71 19.48 -9.70
CA LEU A 33 -0.48 19.44 -8.25
C LEU A 33 1.01 19.65 -7.98
N THR A 34 1.34 20.65 -7.17
CA THR A 34 2.74 21.03 -6.87
C THR A 34 3.04 21.11 -5.38
N ASP A 35 2.10 20.71 -4.53
CA ASP A 35 2.15 20.83 -3.07
C ASP A 35 2.52 19.52 -2.37
N ASN A 36 2.92 18.50 -3.13
CA ASN A 36 3.26 17.17 -2.63
C ASN A 36 2.12 16.51 -1.82
N SER A 37 0.86 16.86 -2.10
CA SER A 37 -0.31 16.34 -1.37
C SER A 37 -0.72 14.92 -1.74
N VAL A 38 -0.15 14.34 -2.81
CA VAL A 38 -0.42 12.96 -3.25
C VAL A 38 0.45 11.97 -2.46
N VAL A 39 -0.01 11.64 -1.24
CA VAL A 39 0.79 10.90 -0.24
C VAL A 39 0.23 9.54 0.17
N GLY A 40 -0.95 9.16 -0.33
CA GLY A 40 -1.62 7.91 0.05
C GLY A 40 -1.49 6.82 -1.01
N VAL A 41 -1.49 5.55 -0.57
CA VAL A 41 -1.52 4.37 -1.44
C VAL A 41 -2.68 3.46 -1.05
N ARG A 42 -3.34 2.86 -2.05
CA ARG A 42 -4.23 1.71 -1.88
C ARG A 42 -4.06 0.77 -3.06
N ALA A 43 -3.72 -0.48 -2.79
CA ALA A 43 -3.50 -1.47 -3.84
C ALA A 43 -4.81 -1.94 -4.49
N PRO A 44 -4.80 -2.21 -5.81
CA PRO A 44 -5.89 -2.90 -6.48
C PRO A 44 -6.25 -4.22 -5.79
N TYR A 45 -7.56 -4.52 -5.74
CA TYR A 45 -8.13 -5.70 -5.09
C TYR A 45 -7.72 -5.89 -3.61
N LEU A 46 -7.23 -4.82 -2.96
CA LEU A 46 -6.71 -4.85 -1.60
C LEU A 46 -5.61 -5.90 -1.39
N ARG A 47 -4.82 -6.20 -2.43
CA ARG A 47 -3.70 -7.14 -2.34
C ARG A 47 -2.51 -6.47 -1.67
N VAL A 48 -2.18 -6.95 -0.46
CA VAL A 48 -1.01 -6.46 0.28
C VAL A 48 0.25 -7.11 -0.30
N GLY A 49 1.27 -6.30 -0.57
CA GLY A 49 2.54 -6.70 -1.21
C GLY A 49 3.69 -6.96 -0.25
N GLY A 50 3.40 -7.45 0.96
CA GLY A 50 4.38 -7.73 2.01
C GLY A 50 5.30 -6.56 2.33
N ASN A 51 6.55 -6.88 2.65
CA ASN A 51 7.58 -5.88 2.91
C ASN A 51 7.88 -5.04 1.65
N ASN A 52 7.84 -5.62 0.45
CA ASN A 52 8.18 -4.90 -0.78
C ASN A 52 7.33 -3.65 -0.99
N GLN A 53 6.02 -3.75 -0.74
CA GLN A 53 5.12 -2.60 -0.82
C GLN A 53 5.54 -1.48 0.15
N PHE A 54 5.82 -1.81 1.41
CA PHE A 54 6.13 -0.82 2.44
C PHE A 54 7.56 -0.27 2.32
N THR A 55 8.51 -1.08 1.89
CA THR A 55 9.87 -0.64 1.51
C THR A 55 9.80 0.38 0.38
N MET A 56 9.05 0.07 -0.69
CA MET A 56 8.82 1.03 -1.78
C MET A 56 8.20 2.33 -1.25
N MET A 57 7.19 2.23 -0.38
CA MET A 57 6.53 3.41 0.16
C MET A 57 7.46 4.28 0.98
N GLU A 58 8.34 3.70 1.80
CA GLU A 58 9.36 4.41 2.56
C GLU A 58 10.38 5.08 1.63
N GLU A 59 10.91 4.35 0.65
CA GLU A 59 11.86 4.88 -0.36
C GLU A 59 11.24 6.02 -1.20
N GLN A 60 9.95 5.93 -1.51
CA GLN A 60 9.22 6.91 -2.31
C GLN A 60 8.53 7.99 -1.47
N ALA A 61 8.74 8.03 -0.15
CA ALA A 61 8.18 8.99 0.78
C ALA A 61 6.64 9.11 0.73
N PHE A 62 5.93 7.98 0.58
CA PHE A 62 4.49 7.94 0.81
C PHE A 62 4.19 7.99 2.31
N LEU A 63 3.09 8.65 2.70
CA LEU A 63 2.74 8.87 4.10
C LEU A 63 1.95 7.70 4.72
N TYR A 64 1.00 7.14 3.97
CA TYR A 64 0.13 6.10 4.50
C TYR A 64 -0.33 5.09 3.44
N ASP A 65 -0.57 3.86 3.90
CA ASP A 65 -1.24 2.80 3.17
C ASP A 65 -2.69 2.67 3.66
N SER A 66 -3.61 2.32 2.77
CA SER A 66 -4.99 1.97 3.10
C SER A 66 -5.42 0.69 2.35
N THR A 67 -4.54 -0.30 2.31
CA THR A 67 -4.75 -1.60 1.67
C THR A 67 -5.07 -2.69 2.68
N ILE A 68 -4.36 -2.69 3.82
CA ILE A 68 -4.50 -3.72 4.86
C ILE A 68 -5.93 -3.71 5.43
N THR A 69 -6.58 -4.87 5.40
CA THR A 69 -7.88 -5.08 6.04
C THR A 69 -7.70 -5.68 7.44
N ALA A 70 -8.42 -5.14 8.42
CA ALA A 70 -8.60 -5.77 9.72
C ALA A 70 -9.91 -6.56 9.74
N ALA A 71 -9.91 -7.73 10.37
CA ALA A 71 -11.13 -8.50 10.59
C ALA A 71 -12.12 -7.69 11.45
N LEU A 72 -13.41 -8.03 11.37
CA LEU A 72 -14.45 -7.45 12.21
C LEU A 72 -14.05 -7.54 13.68
N ASN A 73 -13.99 -6.40 14.36
CA ASN A 73 -13.63 -6.32 15.77
C ASN A 73 -14.47 -5.26 16.48
N ASN A 74 -14.70 -5.44 17.79
CA ASN A 74 -15.39 -4.48 18.64
C ASN A 74 -14.63 -4.34 19.98
N PRO A 75 -13.98 -3.19 20.26
CA PRO A 75 -13.97 -1.96 19.45
C PRO A 75 -13.20 -2.12 18.12
N PRO A 76 -13.46 -1.24 17.12
CA PRO A 76 -12.67 -1.19 15.90
C PRO A 76 -11.23 -0.72 16.18
N LEU A 77 -10.35 -0.92 15.20
CA LEU A 77 -8.95 -0.51 15.30
C LEU A 77 -8.74 0.92 14.81
N TRP A 78 -7.89 1.65 15.52
CA TRP A 78 -7.36 2.94 15.08
C TRP A 78 -6.17 2.75 14.12
N PRO A 79 -5.83 3.77 13.30
CA PRO A 79 -4.62 3.74 12.49
C PRO A 79 -3.37 3.52 13.34
N TYR A 80 -2.39 2.82 12.77
CA TYR A 80 -1.13 2.50 13.42
C TYR A 80 0.02 2.66 12.42
N THR A 81 1.23 2.87 12.94
CA THR A 81 2.45 2.90 12.13
C THR A 81 3.00 1.48 11.97
N MET A 82 3.79 1.26 10.91
CA MET A 82 4.40 -0.05 10.62
C MET A 82 5.75 -0.28 11.29
N TYR A 83 6.18 0.64 12.19
CA TYR A 83 7.41 0.46 12.97
C TYR A 83 7.32 -0.69 13.98
N PHE A 84 6.09 -1.05 14.38
CA PHE A 84 5.82 -2.17 15.26
C PHE A 84 4.98 -3.21 14.52
N ARG A 85 4.99 -4.43 15.05
CA ARG A 85 4.16 -5.51 14.54
C ARG A 85 2.68 -5.09 14.52
N MET A 86 1.99 -5.45 13.44
CA MET A 86 0.56 -5.17 13.26
C MET A 86 -0.28 -5.65 14.46
N PRO A 87 -1.24 -4.83 14.94
CA PRO A 87 -2.07 -5.15 16.10
C PRO A 87 -3.22 -6.12 15.78
N HIS A 88 -3.22 -6.74 14.60
CA HIS A 88 -4.19 -7.75 14.19
C HIS A 88 -3.55 -8.76 13.24
N ARG A 89 -4.25 -9.87 12.99
CA ARG A 89 -3.80 -10.88 12.02
C ARG A 89 -3.94 -10.33 10.60
N CYS A 90 -3.04 -10.77 9.71
CA CYS A 90 -3.19 -10.55 8.27
C CYS A 90 -4.51 -11.19 7.81
N HIS A 91 -5.45 -10.38 7.34
CA HIS A 91 -6.81 -10.81 7.03
C HIS A 91 -7.07 -10.74 5.52
N GLY A 92 -7.67 -11.80 4.98
CA GLY A 92 -8.00 -11.95 3.56
C GLY A 92 -7.39 -13.23 2.97
N ASN A 93 -7.87 -13.62 1.79
CA ASN A 93 -7.40 -14.83 1.13
C ASN A 93 -5.99 -14.63 0.55
N LEU A 94 -5.05 -15.52 0.88
CA LEU A 94 -3.67 -15.50 0.38
C LEU A 94 -2.99 -14.13 0.51
N GLN A 95 -3.29 -13.37 1.57
CA GLN A 95 -2.68 -12.06 1.78
C GLN A 95 -1.23 -12.20 2.25
N HIS A 96 -0.39 -11.29 1.78
CA HIS A 96 1.02 -11.24 2.14
C HIS A 96 1.27 -9.92 2.88
N CYS A 97 1.19 -9.94 4.22
CA CYS A 97 1.39 -8.76 5.05
C CYS A 97 2.86 -8.55 5.42
N PRO A 98 3.29 -7.30 5.66
CA PRO A 98 4.66 -7.01 6.11
C PRO A 98 4.97 -7.57 7.51
N THR A 99 6.26 -7.80 7.78
CA THR A 99 6.79 -8.36 9.04
C THR A 99 8.04 -7.64 9.51
#